data_AF-A0A9W3SZ96-F1
#
_entry.id   AF-A0A9W3SZ96-F1
#
_cell.length_a   1.000
_cell.length_b   1.000
_cell.length_c   1.000
_cell.angle_alpha   90.00
_cell.angle_beta   90.00
_cell.angle_gamma   90.00
#
_symmetry.space_group_name_H-M   'P 1'
#
loop_
_entity.id
_entity.type
_entity.pdbx_description
1 polymer ?
#
loop_
_entity_poly.entity_id
_entity_poly.type
_entity_poly.pdbx_seq_one_letter_code
_entity_poly.pdbx_strand_id
1 'polypeptide(L)'
;MKSGTRILVTFSLVLLGPPIIFLAFITWKHKKPSESVNLMIENSQENRLPSYSPFQVTTFNIGYAGLDAKQDFFMDGGTGSRSRSKEQTKQNLQHMSSFLKAD
;
A
#
# COMPACT_ATOMS: atom_id res chain seq x y z
N MET A 1 -33.56 -5.77 37.83
CA MET A 1 -32.24 -6.42 37.70
C MET A 1 -31.51 -6.32 39.03
N LYS A 2 -31.02 -7.42 39.61
CA LYS A 2 -30.25 -7.35 40.86
C LYS A 2 -29.00 -6.49 40.62
N SER A 3 -28.60 -5.69 41.60
CA SER A 3 -27.52 -4.69 41.49
C SER A 3 -26.21 -5.28 40.94
N GLY A 4 -25.82 -6.48 41.36
CA GLY A 4 -24.63 -7.18 40.88
C GLY A 4 -24.65 -7.53 39.38
N THR A 5 -25.80 -7.97 38.85
CA THR A 5 -25.96 -8.25 37.41
C THR A 5 -25.79 -6.98 36.57
N ARG A 6 -26.23 -5.84 37.10
CA ARG A 6 -26.12 -4.54 36.45
C ARG A 6 -24.67 -4.06 36.37
N ILE A 7 -23.89 -4.26 37.43
CA ILE A 7 -22.46 -3.92 37.47
C ILE A 7 -21.67 -4.77 36.46
N LEU A 8 -21.91 -6.09 36.42
CA LEU A 8 -21.21 -6.99 35.49
C LEU A 8 -21.49 -6.64 34.03
N VAL A 9 -22.75 -6.34 33.68
CA VAL A 9 -23.12 -5.93 32.33
C VAL A 9 -22.45 -4.61 31.93
N THR A 10 -22.45 -3.62 32.83
CA THR A 10 -21.80 -2.33 32.57
C THR A 10 -20.29 -2.49 32.39
N PHE A 11 -19.63 -3.30 33.23
CA PHE A 11 -18.20 -3.55 33.12
C PHE A 11 -17.84 -4.21 31.78
N SER A 12 -18.57 -5.25 31.38
CA SER A 12 -18.37 -5.92 30.09
C SER A 12 -18.59 -4.99 28.90
N LEU A 13 -19.58 -4.10 28.96
CA LEU A 13 -19.83 -3.10 27.91
C LEU A 13 -18.70 -2.07 27.81
N VAL A 14 -18.16 -1.62 28.94
CA VAL A 14 -17.03 -0.67 28.94
C VAL A 14 -15.75 -1.33 28.43
N LEU A 15 -15.52 -2.60 28.79
CA LEU A 15 -14.32 -3.33 28.38
C LEU A 15 -14.35 -3.73 26.90
N LEU A 16 -15.48 -4.26 26.42
CA LEU A 16 -15.60 -4.82 25.07
C LEU A 16 -16.21 -3.85 24.06
N GLY A 17 -16.99 -2.86 24.51
CA GLY A 17 -17.66 -1.90 23.65
C GLY A 17 -16.70 -1.11 22.75
N PRO A 18 -15.69 -0.41 23.29
CA PRO A 18 -14.76 0.36 22.48
C PRO A 18 -13.98 -0.48 21.45
N PRO A 19 -13.40 -1.66 21.79
CA PRO A 19 -12.80 -2.54 20.80
C PRO A 19 -13.78 -2.97 19.70
N ILE A 20 -15.01 -3.35 20.04
CA ILE A 20 -16.03 -3.76 19.05
C ILE A 20 -16.39 -2.60 18.12
N ILE A 21 -16.61 -1.40 18.69
CA ILE A 21 -16.93 -0.19 17.91
C ILE A 21 -15.76 0.15 16.98
N PHE A 22 -14.52 0.06 17.47
CA PHE A 22 -13.33 0.29 16.66
C PHE A 22 -13.21 -0.71 15.51
N LEU A 23 -13.41 -2.00 15.76
CA LEU A 23 -13.38 -3.04 14.74
C LEU A 23 -14.49 -2.85 13.69
N ALA A 24 -15.70 -2.50 14.12
CA ALA A 24 -16.80 -2.17 13.22
C ALA A 24 -16.47 -0.96 12.35
N PHE A 25 -15.87 0.09 12.93
CA PHE A 25 -15.46 1.29 12.21
C PHE A 25 -14.39 1.00 11.15
N ILE A 26 -13.32 0.28 11.50
CA ILE A 26 -12.26 -0.04 10.52
C ILE A 26 -12.79 -0.94 9.41
N THR A 27 -13.67 -1.89 9.73
CA THR A 27 -14.27 -2.80 8.74
C THR A 27 -15.12 -2.02 7.75
N TRP A 28 -15.93 -1.07 8.24
CA TRP A 28 -16.76 -0.24 7.37
C TRP A 28 -15.93 0.74 6.52
N LYS A 29 -14.84 1.29 7.06
CA LYS A 29 -13.96 2.22 6.33
C LYS A 29 -12.97 1.53 5.39
N HIS A 30 -12.72 0.23 5.57
CA HIS A 30 -11.80 -0.52 4.74
C HIS A 30 -12.37 -0.75 3.34
N LYS A 31 -11.91 0.03 2.36
CA LYS A 31 -12.20 -0.22 0.95
C LYS A 31 -11.25 -1.30 0.43
N LYS A 32 -11.76 -2.51 0.20
CA LYS A 32 -11.03 -3.56 -0.52
C LYS A 32 -10.95 -3.14 -2.00
N PRO A 33 -9.76 -3.06 -2.62
CA PRO A 33 -9.66 -2.87 -4.06
C PRO A 33 -10.24 -4.08 -4.80
N SER A 34 -10.70 -3.87 -6.04
CA SER A 34 -11.16 -4.94 -6.91
C SER A 34 -10.06 -5.99 -7.11
N GLU A 35 -10.45 -7.26 -7.22
CA GLU A 35 -9.51 -8.38 -7.39
C GLU A 35 -8.73 -8.31 -8.70
N SER A 36 -9.30 -7.65 -9.70
CA SER A 36 -8.64 -7.33 -10.95
C SER A 36 -8.97 -5.91 -11.39
N VAL A 37 -8.02 -5.32 -12.11
CA VAL A 37 -8.19 -4.05 -12.82
C VAL A 37 -8.08 -4.38 -14.29
N ASN A 38 -9.11 -4.03 -15.07
CA ASN A 38 -9.00 -4.09 -16.52
C ASN A 38 -8.02 -3.02 -16.97
N LEU A 39 -6.84 -3.45 -17.41
CA LEU A 39 -5.83 -2.56 -17.97
C LEU A 39 -6.12 -2.41 -19.47
N MET A 40 -6.35 -1.17 -19.90
CA MET A 40 -6.33 -0.85 -21.33
C MET A 40 -4.88 -0.84 -21.79
N ILE A 41 -4.56 -1.67 -22.77
CA ILE A 41 -3.24 -1.65 -23.40
C ILE A 41 -3.20 -0.43 -24.33
N GLU A 42 -2.69 0.70 -23.83
CA GLU A 42 -2.60 1.94 -24.61
C GLU A 42 -1.51 1.87 -25.71
N ASN A 43 -0.51 1.00 -25.54
CA ASN A 43 0.62 0.87 -26.47
C ASN A 43 0.90 -0.60 -26.80
N SER A 44 -0.04 -1.25 -27.48
CA SER A 44 0.16 -2.61 -27.99
C SER A 44 1.10 -2.54 -29.18
N GLN A 45 2.38 -2.82 -28.97
CA GLN A 45 3.32 -2.93 -30.09
C GLN A 45 3.03 -4.21 -30.87
N GLU A 46 2.77 -4.09 -32.18
CA GLU A 46 2.60 -5.23 -33.08
C GLU A 46 3.93 -5.91 -33.44
N ASN A 47 5.06 -5.29 -33.10
CA ASN A 47 6.39 -5.83 -33.34
C ASN A 47 6.61 -7.10 -32.54
N ARG A 48 6.54 -8.23 -33.23
CA ARG A 48 6.88 -9.54 -32.67
C ARG A 48 8.37 -9.79 -32.85
N LEU A 49 9.03 -10.30 -31.81
CA LEU A 49 10.38 -10.82 -31.93
C LEU A 49 10.37 -11.96 -32.96
N PRO A 50 11.23 -11.93 -34.01
CA PRO A 50 11.30 -13.01 -34.97
C PRO A 50 11.74 -14.30 -34.30
N SER A 51 11.17 -15.43 -34.71
CA SER A 51 11.55 -16.75 -34.22
C SER A 51 13.06 -16.96 -34.34
N TYR A 52 13.67 -17.58 -33.32
CA TYR A 52 15.10 -17.88 -33.23
C TYR A 52 16.03 -16.65 -33.16
N SER A 53 15.50 -15.47 -32.86
CA SER A 53 16.34 -14.30 -32.57
C SER A 53 16.86 -14.34 -31.13
N PRO A 54 18.19 -14.30 -30.90
CA PRO A 54 18.71 -14.16 -29.54
C PRO A 54 18.35 -12.77 -29.00
N PHE A 55 17.92 -12.72 -27.73
CA PHE A 55 17.63 -11.47 -27.03
C PHE A 55 18.12 -11.56 -25.59
N GLN A 56 18.31 -10.39 -24.97
CA GLN A 56 18.65 -10.28 -23.56
C GLN A 56 17.52 -9.54 -22.85
N VAL A 57 17.17 -10.02 -21.65
CA VAL A 57 16.19 -9.37 -20.78
C VAL A 57 16.86 -9.04 -19.47
N THR A 58 16.69 -7.81 -19.03
CA THR A 58 17.05 -7.39 -17.69
C THR A 58 15.77 -7.20 -16.89
N THR A 59 15.69 -7.90 -15.76
CA THR A 59 14.71 -7.60 -14.72
C THR A 59 15.44 -6.94 -13.57
N PHE A 60 14.89 -5.82 -13.08
CA PHE A 60 15.52 -5.05 -12.02
C PHE A 60 14.45 -4.55 -11.04
N ASN A 61 14.72 -4.70 -9.74
CA ASN A 61 13.90 -4.10 -8.71
C ASN A 61 14.28 -2.63 -8.56
N ILE A 62 13.42 -1.74 -9.03
CA ILE A 62 13.63 -0.28 -9.01
C ILE A 62 13.41 0.33 -7.61
N GLY A 63 13.12 -0.47 -6.60
CA GLY A 63 12.81 -0.04 -5.25
C GLY A 63 11.37 0.48 -5.10
N TYR A 64 11.12 1.10 -3.96
CA TYR A 64 9.82 1.68 -3.63
C TYR A 64 9.90 3.19 -3.72
N ALA A 65 8.99 3.82 -4.45
CA ALA A 65 8.92 5.28 -4.58
C ALA A 65 8.64 6.03 -3.26
N GLY A 66 8.53 5.34 -2.13
CA GLY A 66 8.37 5.92 -0.79
C GLY A 66 9.61 5.87 0.11
N LEU A 67 10.72 5.30 -0.37
CA LEU A 67 11.96 5.14 0.40
C LEU A 67 13.09 5.98 -0.21
N ASP A 68 12.87 7.29 -0.30
CA ASP A 68 13.91 8.21 -0.79
C ASP A 68 15.00 8.47 0.26
N ALA A 69 16.03 9.23 -0.11
CA ALA A 69 17.18 9.55 0.75
C ALA A 69 16.82 10.24 2.08
N LYS A 70 15.58 10.67 2.20
CA LYS A 70 15.03 11.40 3.33
C LYS A 70 14.16 10.48 4.20
N GLN A 71 13.95 9.22 3.83
CA GLN A 71 13.17 8.29 4.65
C GLN A 71 13.91 7.94 5.95
N ASP A 72 13.16 7.91 7.05
CA ASP A 72 13.64 7.57 8.39
C ASP A 72 12.88 6.33 8.88
N PHE A 73 13.42 5.14 8.63
CA PHE A 73 12.69 3.90 8.80
C PHE A 73 12.60 3.49 10.27
N PHE A 74 11.38 3.22 10.73
CA PHE A 74 11.10 2.88 12.12
C PHE A 74 11.91 1.69 12.64
N MET A 75 12.15 0.67 11.80
CA MET A 75 12.93 -0.50 12.19
C MET A 75 14.42 -0.18 12.41
N ASP A 76 14.89 0.95 11.87
CA ASP A 76 16.27 1.42 12.00
C ASP A 76 16.41 2.46 13.14
N GLY A 77 15.41 2.59 14.01
CA GLY A 77 15.36 3.58 15.09
C GLY A 77 14.72 4.92 14.70
N GLY A 78 14.15 4.98 13.50
CA GLY A 78 13.42 6.13 13.01
C GLY A 78 12.00 6.27 13.52
N THR A 79 11.28 7.25 12.99
CA THR A 79 9.89 7.57 13.35
C THR A 79 8.89 7.18 12.27
N GLY A 80 9.34 6.93 11.04
CA GLY A 80 8.48 6.70 9.87
C GLY A 80 8.41 5.25 9.44
N SER A 81 7.20 4.73 9.17
CA SER A 81 7.00 3.40 8.56
C SER A 81 6.40 3.46 7.15
N ARG A 82 6.16 4.67 6.64
CA ARG A 82 5.51 4.95 5.36
C ARG A 82 6.23 6.07 4.63
N SER A 83 5.95 6.20 3.35
CA SER A 83 6.33 7.37 2.57
C SER A 83 5.86 8.66 3.25
N ARG A 84 6.69 9.71 3.15
CA ARG A 84 6.44 11.03 3.75
C ARG A 84 5.13 11.66 3.30
N SER A 85 4.78 11.53 2.03
CA SER A 85 3.51 12.00 1.47
C SER A 85 3.18 11.34 0.14
N LYS A 86 1.92 11.48 -0.29
CA LYS A 86 1.47 11.03 -1.62
C LYS A 86 2.20 11.79 -2.72
N GLU A 87 2.41 13.07 -2.53
CA GLU A 87 3.05 13.99 -3.48
C GLU A 87 4.52 13.59 -3.68
N GLN A 88 5.26 13.35 -2.59
CA GLN A 88 6.64 12.87 -2.66
C GLN A 88 6.74 11.53 -3.38
N THR A 89 5.81 10.61 -3.07
CA THR A 89 5.77 9.30 -3.74
C THR A 89 5.58 9.45 -5.26
N LYS A 90 4.67 10.33 -5.68
CA LYS A 90 4.44 10.61 -7.10
C LYS A 90 5.66 11.24 -7.77
N GLN A 91 6.30 12.19 -7.09
CA GLN A 91 7.51 12.84 -7.60
C GLN A 91 8.65 11.82 -7.78
N ASN A 92 8.88 10.96 -6.79
CA ASN A 92 9.87 9.88 -6.87
C ASN A 92 9.57 8.94 -8.04
N LEU A 93 8.30 8.52 -8.22
CA LEU A 93 7.89 7.68 -9.34
C LEU A 93 8.12 8.35 -10.70
N GLN A 94 7.88 9.67 -10.80
CA GLN A 94 8.15 10.44 -12.02
C GLN A 94 9.65 10.48 -12.33
N HIS A 95 10.50 10.72 -11.34
CA HIS A 95 11.96 10.72 -11.52
C HIS A 95 12.47 9.34 -11.93
N MET A 96 12.03 8.27 -11.26
CA MET A 96 12.36 6.88 -11.63
C MET A 96 11.93 6.57 -13.07
N SER A 97 10.69 6.91 -13.43
CA SER A 97 10.17 6.69 -14.79
C SER A 97 10.92 7.49 -15.85
N SER A 98 11.35 8.71 -15.52
CA SER A 98 12.11 9.56 -16.44
C SER A 98 13.52 9.01 -16.65
N PHE A 99 14.17 8.53 -15.59
CA PHE A 99 15.47 7.88 -15.66
C PHE A 99 15.43 6.62 -16.54
N LEU A 100 14.42 5.77 -16.36
CA LEU A 100 14.28 4.52 -17.13
C LEU A 100 13.89 4.72 -18.60
N LYS A 101 13.34 5.89 -18.96
CA LYS A 101 12.99 6.26 -20.34
C LYS A 101 14.09 7.03 -21.05
N ALA A 102 15.15 7.42 -20.35
CA ALA A 102 16.20 8.27 -20.89
C ALA A 102 17.16 7.52 -21.86
N ASP A 103 16.86 6.26 -22.20
CA ASP A 103 17.55 5.45 -23.20
C ASP A 103 16.60 5.10 -24.37
#